data_AF-A0A5C8C537-F1
#
_entry.id   AF-A0A5C8C537-F1
#
_cell.length_a   1.000
_cell.length_b   1.000
_cell.length_c   1.000
_cell.angle_alpha   90.00
_cell.angle_beta   90.00
_cell.angle_gamma   90.00
#
_symmetry.space_group_name_H-M   'P 1'
#
loop_
_entity.id
_entity.type
_entity.pdbx_description
1 polymer ?
#
loop_
_entity_poly.entity_id
_entity_poly.type
_entity_poly.pdbx_seq_one_letter_code
_entity_poly.pdbx_strand_id
1 'polypeptide(L)' 'MRRTHDISIGEKWQKIADETRDKARAMQPCEQRDELLKKARQLDVAVNLNNWLSAAPKASAK' A
#
# COMPACT_ATOMS: atom_id res chain seq x y z
N MET A 1 -5.00 -27.62 -8.66
CA MET A 1 -5.62 -26.27 -8.59
C MET A 1 -4.51 -25.23 -8.55
N ARG A 2 -4.31 -24.45 -9.63
CA ARG A 2 -3.39 -23.31 -9.62
C ARG A 2 -4.05 -22.22 -8.77
N ARG A 3 -3.55 -21.99 -7.56
CA ARG A 3 -3.77 -20.72 -6.86
C ARG A 3 -3.05 -19.68 -7.71
N THR A 4 -3.78 -19.04 -8.62
CA THR A 4 -3.32 -17.80 -9.25
C THR A 4 -2.84 -16.90 -8.13
N HIS A 5 -1.62 -16.40 -8.21
CA HIS A 5 -1.02 -15.50 -7.23
C HIS A 5 -1.96 -14.29 -7.04
N ASP A 6 -2.90 -14.41 -6.11
CA ASP A 6 -3.75 -13.33 -5.64
C ASP A 6 -2.86 -12.50 -4.73
N ILE A 7 -1.96 -11.73 -5.35
CA ILE A 7 -1.19 -10.71 -4.64
C ILE A 7 -2.25 -9.82 -4.01
N SER A 8 -2.33 -9.86 -2.68
CA SER A 8 -3.38 -9.15 -1.96
C SER A 8 -3.27 -7.67 -2.32
N ILE A 9 -4.40 -6.97 -2.45
CA ILE A 9 -4.41 -5.53 -2.77
C ILE A 9 -3.49 -4.74 -1.83
N GLY A 10 -3.39 -5.18 -0.56
CA GLY A 10 -2.40 -4.69 0.40
C GLY A 10 -0.95 -4.87 -0.05
N GLU A 11 -0.53 -6.07 -0.49
CA GLU A 11 0.83 -6.32 -0.98
C GLU A 11 1.16 -5.50 -2.23
N LYS A 12 0.17 -5.31 -3.11
CA LYS A 12 0.35 -4.50 -4.32
C LYS A 12 0.56 -3.03 -3.97
N TRP A 13 -0.22 -2.50 -3.02
CA TRP A 13 -0.04 -1.13 -2.53
C TRP A 13 1.24 -0.95 -1.73
N GLN A 14 1.67 -1.97 -0.98
CA GLN A 14 2.96 -1.98 -0.28
C GLN A 14 4.12 -1.84 -1.28
N LYS A 15 4.13 -2.64 -2.35
CA LYS A 15 5.15 -2.54 -3.40
C LYS A 15 5.19 -1.15 -4.04
N ILE A 16 4.03 -0.59 -4.35
CA ILE A 16 3.96 0.75 -4.95
C ILE A 16 4.47 1.81 -3.96
N ALA A 17 4.16 1.69 -2.66
CA ALA A 17 4.66 2.60 -1.63
C ALA A 17 6.19 2.53 -1.51
N ASP A 18 6.77 1.33 -1.52
CA ASP A 18 8.22 1.12 -1.51
C ASP A 18 8.89 1.67 -2.77
N GLU A 19 8.39 1.37 -3.97
CA GLU A 19 8.91 1.93 -5.22
C GLU A 19 8.82 3.47 -5.25
N THR A 20 7.75 4.03 -4.69
CA THR A 20 7.56 5.49 -4.60
C THR A 20 8.55 6.12 -3.62
N ARG A 21 8.83 5.45 -2.49
CA ARG A 21 9.88 5.87 -1.55
C ARG A 21 11.27 5.77 -2.16
N ASP A 22 11.56 4.72 -2.91
CA ASP A 22 12.86 4.52 -3.54
C ASP A 22 13.12 5.58 -4.61
N LYS A 23 12.10 5.87 -5.45
CA LYS A 23 12.13 7.00 -6.39
C LYS A 23 12.31 8.34 -5.69
N ALA A 24 11.64 8.56 -4.57
CA ALA A 24 11.81 9.78 -3.78
C ALA A 24 13.22 9.88 -3.15
N ARG A 25 13.83 8.76 -2.74
CA ARG A 25 15.21 8.73 -2.22
C ARG A 25 16.25 8.97 -3.31
N ALA A 26 15.99 8.51 -4.53
CA ALA A 26 16.86 8.74 -5.69
C ALA A 26 16.78 10.19 -6.21
N MET A 27 15.72 10.92 -5.89
CA MET A 27 15.58 12.33 -6.25
C MET A 27 16.20 13.26 -5.20
N GLN A 28 16.78 14.36 -5.67
CA GLN A 28 17.18 15.46 -4.80
C GLN A 28 15.94 16.09 -4.11
N PRO A 29 16.11 16.75 -2.95
CA PRO A 29 15.05 17.50 -2.31
C PRO A 29 14.42 18.53 -3.26
N CYS A 30 13.24 18.21 -3.78
CA CYS A 30 12.44 19.07 -4.64
C CYS A 30 10.95 18.82 -4.37
N GLU A 31 10.07 19.73 -4.77
CA GLU A 31 8.62 19.58 -4.54
C GLU A 31 8.06 18.25 -5.07
N GLN A 32 8.56 17.75 -6.20
CA GLN A 32 8.17 16.44 -6.74
C GLN A 32 8.51 15.28 -5.80
N ARG A 33 9.62 15.35 -5.06
CA ARG A 33 9.98 14.36 -4.05
C ARG A 33 8.97 14.38 -2.91
N ASP A 34 8.58 15.56 -2.44
CA ASP A 34 7.62 15.72 -1.36
C ASP A 34 6.21 15.26 -1.78
N GLU A 35 5.81 15.48 -3.04
CA GLU A 35 4.59 14.91 -3.60
C GLU A 35 4.63 13.37 -3.67
N LEU A 36 5.75 12.79 -4.09
CA LEU A 36 5.95 11.33 -4.10
C LEU A 36 5.88 10.75 -2.68
N LEU A 37 6.52 11.40 -1.70
CA LEU A 37 6.44 10.98 -0.29
C LEU A 37 5.02 11.08 0.25
N LYS A 38 4.26 12.11 -0.15
CA LYS A 38 2.85 12.27 0.24
C LYS A 38 1.99 11.15 -0.36
N LYS A 39 2.21 10.78 -1.62
CA LYS A 39 1.54 9.62 -2.27
C LYS A 39 1.91 8.30 -1.59
N ALA A 40 3.18 8.08 -1.25
CA ALA A 40 3.61 6.90 -0.52
C ALA A 40 2.90 6.78 0.84
N ARG A 41 2.76 7.89 1.59
CA ARG A 41 1.99 7.90 2.85
C ARG A 41 0.51 7.57 2.64
N GLN A 42 -0.11 8.09 1.58
CA GLN A 42 -1.51 7.77 1.27
C GLN A 42 -1.69 6.27 0.98
N LEU A 43 -0.74 5.66 0.28
CA LEU A 43 -0.74 4.22 0.01
C LEU A 43 -0.58 3.40 1.29
N ASP A 44 0.32 3.79 2.20
CA ASP A 44 0.43 3.14 3.52
C ASP A 44 -0.89 3.19 4.31
N VAL A 45 -1.58 4.33 4.30
CA VAL A 45 -2.91 4.45 4.94
C VAL A 45 -3.92 3.53 4.26
N ALA A 46 -3.91 3.45 2.92
CA ALA A 46 -4.78 2.56 2.18
C ALA A 46 -4.51 1.10 2.52
N VAL A 47 -3.25 0.67 2.62
CA VAL A 47 -2.86 -0.69 3.07
C VAL A 47 -3.39 -0.95 4.48
N ASN A 48 -3.19 -0.01 5.40
CA ASN A 48 -3.65 -0.13 6.77
C ASN A 48 -5.18 -0.26 6.85
N LEU A 49 -5.91 0.52 6.05
CA LEU A 49 -7.36 0.41 5.92
C LEU A 49 -7.79 -0.93 5.32
N ASN A 50 -7.11 -1.40 4.27
CA ASN A 50 -7.37 -2.72 3.68
C ASN A 50 -7.17 -3.84 4.68
N ASN A 51 -6.08 -3.78 5.47
CA ASN A 51 -5.81 -4.74 6.53
C ASN A 51 -6.87 -4.66 7.63
N TRP A 52 -7.31 -3.46 8.01
CA TRP A 52 -8.39 -3.29 9.00
C TRP A 52 -9.73 -3.86 8.51
N LEU A 53 -10.10 -3.58 7.26
CA LEU A 53 -11.31 -4.13 6.62
C LEU A 53 -11.22 -5.65 6.45
N SER A 54 -10.05 -6.17 6.10
CA SER A 54 -9.81 -7.61 5.96
C SER A 54 -9.72 -8.32 7.32
N ALA A 55 -9.38 -7.59 8.39
CA ALA A 55 -9.36 -8.07 9.76
C ALA A 55 -10.72 -8.00 10.44
N ALA A 56 -11.75 -7.43 9.80
CA ALA A 56 -13.11 -7.48 10.31
C ALA A 56 -13.51 -8.95 10.48
N PRO A 57 -13.79 -9.42 11.70
CA PRO A 57 -14.29 -10.78 11.89
C PRO A 57 -15.60 -10.85 11.10
N LYS A 58 -15.74 -11.89 10.27
CA LYS A 58 -17.02 -12.24 9.64
C LYS A 58 -18.09 -12.07 10.71
N ALA A 59 -18.90 -11.01 10.59
CA ALA A 59 -19.94 -10.73 11.54
C ALA A 59 -20.86 -11.94 11.54
N SER A 60 -20.79 -12.69 12.64
CA SER A 60 -21.82 -13.59 13.16
C SER A 60 -22.57 -14.38 12.09
N ALA A 61 -22.08 -15.58 11.81
CA ALA A 61 -22.99 -16.70 11.59
C ALA A 61 -23.78 -16.90 12.90
N LYS A 62 -25.04 -16.49 12.92
CA LYS A 62 -26.05 -17.07 13.80
C LYS A 62 -27.44 -16.92 13.19
#